data_AF-A0A1F4CFN5-F1
#
_entry.id   AF-A0A1F4CFN5-F1
#
_cell.length_a   1.000
_cell.length_b   1.000
_cell.length_c   1.000
_cell.angle_alpha   90.00
_cell.angle_beta   90.00
_cell.angle_gamma   90.00
#
_symmetry.space_group_name_H-M   'P 1'
#
loop_
_entity.id
_entity.type
_entity.pdbx_description
1 polymer ?
#
loop_
_entity_poly.entity_id
_entity_poly.type
_entity_poly.pdbx_seq_one_letter_code
_entity_poly.pdbx_strand_id
1 'polypeptide(L)'
;MEQRDYWLSKLFFDLQNPTLAAEYLDDRDRILDRYPFKPEVRRAILEDDVAFLYPLVNPYLLRFYFFVAGMTDQMFIERLSNLGKIDPPGANRG
;
A
#
# COMPACT_ATOMS: atom_id res chain seq x y z
N MET A 1 1.08 -12.97 13.72
CA MET A 1 1.09 -13.36 12.29
C MET A 1 1.91 -12.31 11.56
N GLU A 2 3.22 -12.55 11.37
CA GLU A 2 4.06 -11.66 10.57
C GLU A 2 4.20 -12.27 9.19
N GLN A 3 3.32 -11.90 8.26
CA GLN A 3 3.58 -12.13 6.85
C GLN A 3 3.75 -10.76 6.20
N ARG A 4 4.90 -10.14 6.51
CA ARG A 4 5.34 -8.95 5.77
C ARG A 4 5.69 -9.38 4.36
N ASP A 5 5.14 -8.70 3.37
CA ASP A 5 5.51 -8.88 1.98
C ASP A 5 6.82 -8.13 1.72
N TYR A 6 7.86 -8.90 1.39
CA TYR A 6 9.19 -8.38 1.12
C TYR A 6 9.20 -7.45 -0.09
N TRP A 7 8.51 -7.82 -1.17
CA TRP A 7 8.50 -7.05 -2.41
C TRP A 7 7.72 -5.75 -2.24
N LEU A 8 6.67 -5.77 -1.42
CA LEU A 8 5.92 -4.57 -1.09
C LEU A 8 6.79 -3.59 -0.29
N SER A 9 7.49 -4.11 0.72
CA SER A 9 8.44 -3.32 1.51
C SER A 9 9.58 -2.78 0.64
N LYS A 10 10.07 -3.57 -0.33
CA LYS A 10 11.13 -3.19 -1.26
C LYS A 10 10.69 -2.09 -2.22
N LEU A 11 9.51 -2.22 -2.82
CA LEU A 11 8.92 -1.16 -3.65
C LEU A 11 8.83 0.16 -2.88
N PHE A 12 8.25 0.15 -1.67
CA PHE A 12 8.08 1.37 -0.88
C PHE A 12 9.41 1.99 -0.46
N PHE A 13 10.43 1.17 -0.22
CA PHE A 13 11.78 1.66 0.00
C PHE A 13 12.37 2.29 -1.28
N ASP A 14 12.24 1.63 -2.43
CA ASP A 14 12.80 2.12 -3.69
C ASP A 14 12.15 3.43 -4.15
N LEU A 15 10.85 3.61 -3.87
CA LEU A 15 10.11 4.85 -4.13
C LEU A 15 10.57 6.05 -3.28
N GLN A 16 11.48 5.86 -2.31
CA GLN A 16 12.21 6.98 -1.69
C GLN A 16 13.18 7.65 -2.67
N ASN A 17 13.56 6.97 -3.76
CA ASN A 17 14.32 7.58 -4.84
C ASN A 17 13.39 8.47 -5.68
N PRO A 18 13.68 9.78 -5.81
CA PRO A 18 12.79 10.72 -6.49
C PRO A 18 12.63 10.45 -8.00
N THR A 19 13.64 9.85 -8.64
CA THR A 19 13.56 9.48 -10.06
C THR A 19 12.59 8.33 -10.25
N LEU A 20 12.70 7.28 -9.43
CA LEU A 20 11.78 6.14 -9.49
C LEU A 20 10.36 6.53 -9.08
N ALA A 21 10.22 7.41 -8.08
CA ALA A 21 8.94 7.97 -7.69
C ALA A 21 8.25 8.70 -8.86
N ALA A 22 9.00 9.53 -9.60
CA ALA A 22 8.46 10.21 -10.78
C ALA A 22 8.06 9.22 -11.89
N GLU A 23 8.88 8.20 -12.18
CA GLU A 23 8.52 7.14 -13.13
C GLU A 23 7.27 6.37 -12.68
N TYR A 24 7.13 6.10 -11.37
CA TYR A 24 5.98 5.40 -10.81
C TYR A 24 4.69 6.23 -10.93
N LEU A 25 4.77 7.54 -10.73
CA LEU A 25 3.62 8.43 -10.88
C LEU A 25 3.19 8.60 -12.35
N ASP A 26 4.14 8.51 -13.28
CA ASP A 26 3.89 8.57 -14.72
C ASP A 26 3.27 7.25 -15.25
N ASP A 27 3.83 6.10 -14.83
CA ASP A 27 3.37 4.77 -15.25
C ASP A 27 3.56 3.73 -14.14
N ARG A 28 2.53 3.61 -13.30
CA ARG A 28 2.51 2.67 -12.16
C ARG A 28 2.70 1.24 -12.63
N ASP A 29 1.98 0.81 -13.66
CA ASP A 29 2.00 -0.58 -14.15
C ASP A 29 3.38 -1.00 -14.61
N ARG A 30 4.08 -0.14 -15.37
CA ARG A 30 5.44 -0.41 -15.83
C ARG A 30 6.44 -0.57 -14.68
N ILE A 31 6.28 0.19 -13.60
CA ILE A 31 7.14 0.02 -12.42
C ILE A 31 6.79 -1.25 -11.68
N LEU A 32 5.50 -1.58 -11.53
CA LEU A 32 5.05 -2.79 -10.83
C LEU A 32 5.47 -4.09 -11.54
N ASP A 33 5.63 -4.07 -12.88
CA ASP A 33 6.16 -5.21 -13.65
C ASP A 33 7.61 -5.60 -13.28
N ARG A 34 8.36 -4.69 -12.63
CA ARG A 34 9.73 -4.96 -12.16
C ARG A 34 9.76 -5.82 -10.90
N TYR A 35 8.61 -6.07 -10.27
CA TYR A 35 8.47 -6.77 -9.00
C TYR A 35 7.59 -8.02 -9.15
N PRO A 36 7.95 -9.15 -8.53
CA PRO A 36 7.17 -10.39 -8.63
C PRO A 36 5.99 -10.39 -7.63
N PHE A 37 5.09 -9.42 -7.78
CA PHE A 37 3.88 -9.33 -6.94
C PHE A 37 2.89 -10.44 -7.26
N LYS A 38 2.22 -10.93 -6.22
CA LYS A 38 0.98 -11.69 -6.42
C LYS A 38 -0.09 -10.77 -7.03
N PRO A 39 -0.99 -11.29 -7.89
CA PRO A 39 -2.02 -10.47 -8.54
C PRO A 39 -2.85 -9.62 -7.56
N GLU A 40 -3.20 -10.18 -6.40
CA GLU A 40 -3.97 -9.49 -5.36
C GLU A 40 -3.21 -8.33 -4.72
N VAL A 41 -1.90 -8.46 -4.51
CA VAL A 41 -1.05 -7.39 -3.97
C VAL A 41 -0.89 -6.29 -5.01
N ARG A 42 -0.65 -6.66 -6.28
CA ARG A 42 -0.55 -5.70 -7.38
C ARG A 42 -1.82 -4.86 -7.50
N ARG A 43 -2.99 -5.52 -7.49
CA ARG A 43 -4.28 -4.83 -7.54
C ARG A 43 -4.47 -3.88 -6.37
N ALA A 44 -4.16 -4.34 -5.15
CA ALA A 44 -4.26 -3.51 -3.94
C ALA A 44 -3.34 -2.28 -3.99
N ILE A 45 -2.15 -2.39 -4.59
CA ILE A 45 -1.28 -1.24 -4.84
C ILE A 45 -1.98 -0.27 -5.80
N LEU A 46 -2.42 -0.72 -6.98
CA LEU A 46 -3.04 0.13 -8.00
C LEU A 46 -4.32 0.84 -7.53
N GLU A 47 -5.11 0.17 -6.69
CA GLU A 47 -6.36 0.71 -6.11
C GLU A 47 -6.13 1.54 -4.84
N ASP A 48 -4.88 1.64 -4.37
CA ASP A 48 -4.52 2.31 -3.12
C ASP A 48 -5.33 1.75 -1.92
N ASP A 49 -5.48 0.42 -1.89
CA ASP A 49 -6.22 -0.34 -0.86
C ASP A 49 -5.39 -0.44 0.42
N VAL A 50 -5.50 0.61 1.24
CA VAL A 50 -4.86 0.71 2.55
C VAL A 50 -5.20 -0.48 3.44
N ALA A 51 -6.43 -1.01 3.37
CA ALA A 51 -6.88 -2.12 4.22
C ALA A 51 -6.07 -3.38 3.97
N PHE A 52 -5.89 -3.69 2.70
CA PHE A 52 -5.17 -4.86 2.24
C PHE A 52 -3.66 -4.73 2.45
N LEU A 53 -3.11 -3.54 2.18
CA LEU A 53 -1.65 -3.31 2.26
C LEU A 53 -1.16 -3.18 3.71
N TYR A 54 -1.96 -2.63 4.62
CA TYR A 54 -1.59 -2.39 6.01
C TYR A 54 -1.01 -3.60 6.76
N PRO A 55 -1.65 -4.78 6.77
CA PRO A 55 -1.09 -5.95 7.45
C PRO A 55 0.18 -6.53 6.79
N LEU A 56 0.47 -6.15 5.54
CA LEU A 56 1.56 -6.72 4.73
C LEU A 56 2.87 -5.93 4.84
N VAL A 57 2.89 -4.76 5.46
CA VAL A 57 4.07 -3.90 5.48
C VAL A 57 4.20 -3.13 6.78
N ASN A 58 5.39 -2.58 7.04
CA ASN A 58 5.57 -1.63 8.13
C ASN A 58 4.67 -0.38 7.90
N PRO A 59 3.82 0.02 8.87
CA PRO A 59 2.95 1.18 8.76
C PRO A 59 3.68 2.50 8.39
N TYR A 60 4.94 2.65 8.82
CA TYR A 60 5.75 3.83 8.46
C TYR A 60 6.15 3.84 6.99
N LEU A 61 6.48 2.68 6.42
CA LEU A 61 6.76 2.55 4.98
C LEU A 61 5.48 2.76 4.16
N LEU A 62 4.34 2.26 4.64
CA LEU A 62 3.04 2.49 3.99
C LEU A 62 2.67 3.97 3.96
N ARG A 63 2.83 4.67 5.09
CA ARG A 63 2.58 6.12 5.17
C ARG A 63 3.48 6.89 4.20
N PHE A 64 4.77 6.53 4.13
CA PHE A 64 5.70 7.16 3.21
C PHE A 64 5.31 6.92 1.74
N TYR A 65 4.94 5.69 1.39
CA TYR A 65 4.43 5.37 0.05
C TYR A 65 3.25 6.25 -0.34
N PHE A 66 2.29 6.44 0.56
CA PHE A 66 1.13 7.29 0.27
C PHE A 66 1.47 8.77 0.13
N PHE A 67 2.48 9.27 0.85
CA PHE A 67 3.02 10.60 0.60
C PHE A 67 3.60 10.72 -0.82
N VAL A 68 4.37 9.73 -1.27
CA VAL A 68 4.90 9.70 -2.65
C VAL A 68 3.80 9.60 -3.69
N ALA A 69 2.75 8.81 -3.42
CA ALA A 69 1.59 8.65 -4.29
C ALA A 69 0.64 9.87 -4.31
N GLY A 70 0.99 10.96 -3.62
CA GLY A 70 0.21 12.21 -3.60
C GLY A 70 -0.97 12.23 -2.63
N MET A 71 -1.08 11.23 -1.74
CA MET A 71 -2.08 11.21 -0.67
C MET A 71 -1.58 12.01 0.53
N THR A 72 -2.46 12.85 1.09
CA THR A 72 -2.13 13.61 2.31
C THR A 72 -2.18 12.71 3.55
N ASP A 73 -1.42 13.06 4.58
CA ASP A 73 -1.44 12.37 5.87
C ASP A 73 -2.86 12.28 6.46
N GLN A 74 -3.68 13.32 6.25
CA GLN A 74 -5.06 13.34 6.73
C GLN A 74 -5.91 12.27 6.03
N MET A 75 -5.82 12.15 4.71
CA MET A 75 -6.52 11.11 3.95
C MET A 75 -6.07 9.70 4.37
N PHE A 76 -4.78 9.52 4.67
CA PHE A 76 -4.25 8.24 5.15
C PHE A 76 -4.82 7.87 6.53
N ILE A 77 -4.85 8.83 7.47
CA ILE A 77 -5.42 8.63 8.81
C ILE A 77 -6.94 8.36 8.73
N GLU A 78 -7.67 9.06 7.86
CA GLU A 78 -9.10 8.84 7.64
C GLU A 78 -9.37 7.43 7.11
N ARG A 79 -8.61 6.97 6.11
CA ARG A 79 -8.72 5.61 5.56
C ARG A 79 -8.44 4.56 6.64
N LEU A 80 -7.37 4.73 7.42
CA LEU A 80 -7.04 3.85 8.55
C LEU A 80 -8.13 3.85 9.65
N SER A 81 -8.65 5.01 10.00
CA SER A 81 -9.69 5.14 11.03
C SER A 81 -10.99 4.48 10.59
N ASN A 82 -11.28 4.46 9.28
CA ASN A 82 -12.41 3.74 8.72
C ASN A 82 -12.19 2.22 8.73
N LEU A 83 -10.95 1.72 8.65
CA LEU A 83 -10.68 0.28 8.84
C LEU A 83 -11.08 -0.20 10.24
N GLY A 84 -10.86 0.62 11.27
CA GLY A 84 -11.29 0.31 12.64
C GLY A 84 -12.81 0.35 12.85
N LYS A 85 -13.57 0.87 11.87
CA LYS A 85 -15.04 0.94 11.88
C LYS A 85 -15.70 -0.08 10.94
N ILE A 86 -14.94 -0.67 10.01
CA ILE A 86 -15.41 -1.73 9.14
C ILE A 86 -15.25 -3.03 9.92
N ASP A 87 -16.37 -3.66 10.29
CA ASP A 87 -16.37 -5.03 10.81
C ASP A 87 -15.54 -5.90 9.84
N PRO A 88 -14.57 -6.69 10.34
CA PRO A 88 -13.76 -7.53 9.46
C PRO A 88 -14.69 -8.46 8.65
N PRO A 89 -14.39 -8.71 7.36
CA PRO A 89 -15.20 -9.62 6.55
C PRO A 89 -15.17 -11.00 7.21
N GLY A 90 -16.28 -11.37 7.85
CA GLY A 90 -16.39 -12.57 8.70
C GLY A 90 -16.90 -12.33 10.14
N ALA A 91 -17.15 -11.09 10.56
CA ALA A 91 -17.81 -10.81 11.85
C ALA A 91 -19.30 -11.20 11.78
N ASN A 92 -19.57 -12.50 11.94
CA ASN A 92 -20.91 -13.05 12.11
C ASN A 92 -21.43 -12.58 13.48
N ARG A 93 -22.37 -11.63 13.50
CA ARG A 93 -23.11 -11.28 14.71
C ARG A 93 -24.23 -12.31 14.88
N GLY A 94 -24.01 -13.27 15.79
CA GLY A 94 -25.07 -14.10 16.35
C GLY A 94 -25.97 -13.32 17.31
#